data_AF-W5SUB4-F1
#
_entry.id   AF-W5SUB4-F1
#
_cell.length_a   1.000
_cell.length_b   1.000
_cell.length_c   1.000
_cell.angle_alpha   90.00
_cell.angle_beta   90.00
_cell.angle_gamma   90.00
#
_symmetry.space_group_name_H-M   'P 1'
#
loop_
_entity.id
_entity.type
_entity.pdbx_description
1 polymer ?
#
loop_
_entity_poly.entity_id
_entity_poly.type
_entity_poly.pdbx_seq_one_letter_code
_entity_poly.pdbx_strand_id
1 'polypeptide(L)'
;MEDLVKFGLIPEFVGRLPVHSYLDKLEKEDLIRILVEPDNSIVKQYCHMFKMDNVDLLFERDALDAIAEEAMLKDTGARGLRSILEELLKDVMFEIPSTKQVKKVIVTKESVLNSDVEPLILTGRHANKPWSKELYEINSQST
;
A
#
# COMPACT_ATOMS: atom_id res chain seq x y z
N MET A 1 -0.24 -25.34 -24.72
CA MET A 1 -0.49 -24.85 -26.11
C MET A 1 -1.81 -25.39 -26.64
N GLU A 2 -2.11 -26.67 -26.43
CA GLU A 2 -3.43 -27.25 -26.73
C GLU A 2 -4.58 -26.52 -26.01
N ASP A 3 -4.36 -26.04 -24.77
CA ASP A 3 -5.38 -25.26 -24.06
C ASP A 3 -5.71 -23.96 -24.78
N LEU A 4 -4.71 -23.23 -25.28
CA LEU A 4 -4.90 -22.00 -26.05
C LEU A 4 -5.75 -22.24 -27.32
N VAL A 5 -5.54 -23.38 -27.98
CA VAL A 5 -6.33 -23.79 -29.13
C VAL A 5 -7.76 -24.17 -28.73
N LYS A 6 -7.93 -24.88 -27.60
CA LYS A 6 -9.26 -25.19 -27.02
C LYS A 6 -10.02 -23.92 -26.57
N PHE A 7 -9.30 -22.89 -26.14
CA PHE A 7 -9.85 -21.56 -25.80
C PHE A 7 -10.18 -20.70 -27.04
N GLY A 8 -9.97 -21.21 -28.25
CA GLY A 8 -10.41 -20.58 -29.51
C GLY A 8 -9.32 -19.87 -30.29
N LEU A 9 -8.04 -19.97 -29.91
CA LEU A 9 -6.94 -19.42 -30.68
C LEU A 9 -6.57 -20.34 -31.85
N ILE A 10 -6.31 -19.74 -33.01
CA ILE A 10 -6.02 -20.45 -34.26
C ILE A 10 -4.60 -21.06 -34.20
N PRO A 11 -4.38 -22.34 -34.56
CA PRO A 11 -3.08 -23.00 -34.45
C PRO A 11 -1.92 -22.25 -35.11
N GLU A 12 -2.13 -21.64 -36.28
CA GLU A 12 -1.12 -20.85 -37.00
C GLU A 12 -0.68 -19.61 -36.22
N PHE A 13 -1.58 -19.01 -35.43
CA PHE A 13 -1.27 -17.85 -34.60
C PHE A 13 -0.49 -18.27 -33.35
N VAL A 14 -0.93 -19.33 -32.67
CA VAL A 14 -0.24 -19.86 -31.49
C VAL A 14 1.16 -20.34 -31.87
N GLY A 15 1.32 -20.94 -33.05
CA GLY A 15 2.63 -21.35 -33.60
C GLY A 15 3.61 -20.21 -33.88
N ARG A 16 3.15 -18.95 -33.96
CA ARG A 16 4.01 -17.75 -34.08
C ARG A 16 4.42 -17.14 -32.74
N LEU A 17 3.99 -17.71 -31.62
CA LEU A 17 4.35 -17.28 -30.26
C LEU A 17 5.29 -18.34 -29.64
N PRO A 18 6.58 -18.40 -30.02
CA PRO A 18 7.50 -19.45 -29.56
C PRO A 18 7.93 -19.29 -28.09
N VAL A 19 7.69 -18.12 -27.49
CA VAL A 19 8.03 -17.82 -26.10
C VAL A 19 6.75 -17.78 -25.28
N HIS A 20 6.72 -18.57 -24.22
CA HIS A 20 5.65 -18.60 -23.23
C HIS A 20 6.25 -18.33 -21.86
N SER A 21 5.56 -17.53 -21.05
CA SER A 21 5.89 -17.31 -19.66
C SER A 21 4.61 -17.36 -18.85
N TYR A 22 4.72 -17.91 -17.64
CA TYR A 22 3.62 -17.98 -16.69
C TYR A 22 3.95 -17.04 -15.53
N LEU A 23 2.93 -16.36 -15.02
CA LEU A 23 3.06 -15.54 -13.83
C LEU A 23 2.55 -16.35 -12.64
N ASP A 24 3.31 -16.33 -11.56
CA ASP A 24 2.87 -16.89 -10.29
C ASP A 24 1.73 -16.05 -9.70
N LYS A 25 0.91 -16.70 -8.88
CA LYS A 25 -0.10 -15.99 -8.10
C LYS A 25 0.58 -15.17 -7.01
N LEU A 26 0.04 -13.99 -6.74
CA LEU A 26 0.53 -13.15 -5.66
C LEU A 26 0.14 -13.74 -4.31
N GLU A 27 1.13 -13.92 -3.44
CA GLU A 27 0.92 -14.27 -2.03
C GLU A 27 0.96 -13.00 -1.16
N LYS A 28 0.63 -13.15 0.13
CA LYS A 28 0.59 -12.02 1.08
C LYS A 28 1.95 -11.30 1.12
N GLU A 29 3.03 -12.07 1.15
CA GLU A 29 4.40 -11.58 1.19
C GLU A 29 4.71 -10.76 -0.06
N ASP A 30 4.26 -11.19 -1.24
CA ASP A 30 4.45 -10.43 -2.49
C ASP A 30 3.74 -9.07 -2.44
N LEU A 31 2.54 -9.03 -1.88
CA LEU A 31 1.77 -7.79 -1.74
C LEU A 31 2.45 -6.81 -0.78
N ILE A 32 2.97 -7.29 0.35
CA ILE A 32 3.78 -6.47 1.27
C ILE A 32 5.00 -5.92 0.55
N ARG A 33 5.72 -6.78 -0.20
CA ARG A 33 6.89 -6.34 -0.97
C ARG A 33 6.51 -5.27 -1.99
N ILE A 34 5.42 -5.43 -2.72
CA ILE A 34 4.90 -4.44 -3.68
C ILE A 34 4.53 -3.12 -2.98
N LEU A 35 3.97 -3.17 -1.77
CA LEU A 35 3.62 -1.98 -0.98
C LEU A 35 4.85 -1.14 -0.62
N VAL A 36 6.01 -1.77 -0.38
CA VAL A 36 7.12 -1.11 0.32
C VAL A 36 8.46 -1.09 -0.43
N GLU A 37 8.83 -2.16 -1.15
CA GLU A 37 10.16 -2.32 -1.75
C GLU A 37 10.37 -1.45 -3.00
N PRO A 38 9.47 -1.44 -4.01
CA PRO A 38 9.70 -0.71 -5.25
C PRO A 38 10.04 0.76 -5.01
N ASP A 39 10.89 1.35 -5.86
CA ASP A 39 11.22 2.78 -5.75
C ASP A 39 9.98 3.66 -5.87
N ASN A 40 9.04 3.25 -6.72
CA ASN A 40 7.73 3.87 -6.88
C ASN A 40 6.62 3.09 -6.16
N SER A 41 6.89 2.58 -4.96
CA SER A 41 5.88 1.86 -4.18
C SER A 41 4.76 2.77 -3.68
N ILE A 42 3.58 2.19 -3.41
CA ILE A 42 2.39 2.97 -3.01
C ILE A 42 2.64 3.71 -1.69
N VAL A 43 3.26 3.05 -0.71
CA VAL A 43 3.61 3.67 0.58
C VAL A 43 4.52 4.88 0.38
N LYS A 44 5.57 4.76 -0.44
CA LYS A 44 6.50 5.87 -0.72
C LYS A 44 5.78 7.05 -1.40
N GLN A 45 4.87 6.77 -2.34
CA GLN A 45 4.07 7.80 -3.01
C GLN A 45 3.21 8.59 -2.02
N TYR A 46 2.47 7.92 -1.13
CA TYR A 46 1.65 8.59 -0.12
C TYR A 46 2.50 9.37 0.89
N CYS A 47 3.61 8.80 1.33
CA CYS A 47 4.50 9.52 2.24
C CYS A 47 5.12 10.76 1.60
N HIS A 48 5.49 10.70 0.31
CA HIS A 48 5.95 11.88 -0.42
C HIS A 48 4.85 12.94 -0.55
N MET A 49 3.62 12.53 -0.83
CA MET A 49 2.47 13.43 -0.90
C MET A 49 2.21 14.14 0.44
N PHE A 50 2.18 13.42 1.57
CA PHE A 50 2.03 14.02 2.90
C PHE A 50 3.19 14.95 3.28
N LYS A 51 4.41 14.64 2.80
CA LYS A 51 5.58 15.49 2.99
C LYS A 51 5.45 16.85 2.30
N MET A 52 4.69 16.98 1.22
CA MET A 52 4.41 18.28 0.59
C MET A 52 3.67 19.23 1.56
N ASP A 53 2.85 18.67 2.45
CA ASP A 53 2.16 19.39 3.53
C ASP A 53 2.96 19.47 4.84
N ASN A 54 4.25 19.09 4.82
CA ASN A 54 5.13 18.99 6.00
C ASN A 54 4.63 18.02 7.09
N VAL A 55 3.93 16.95 6.68
CA VAL A 55 3.46 15.87 7.57
C VAL A 55 4.22 14.58 7.29
N ASP A 56 4.66 13.89 8.35
CA ASP A 56 5.25 12.56 8.25
C ASP A 56 4.15 11.49 8.28
N LEU A 57 3.98 10.73 7.20
CA LEU A 57 3.14 9.53 7.20
C LEU A 57 3.99 8.31 7.55
N LEU A 58 3.57 7.57 8.57
CA LEU A 58 4.24 6.40 9.11
C LEU A 58 3.25 5.24 9.17
N PHE A 59 3.75 4.03 8.95
CA PHE A 59 2.94 2.81 9.00
C PHE A 59 3.50 1.89 10.08
N GLU A 60 2.65 1.30 10.90
CA GLU A 60 3.07 0.17 11.73
C GLU A 60 3.32 -1.07 10.85
N ARG A 61 4.28 -1.93 11.22
CA ARG A 61 4.54 -3.15 10.45
C ARG A 61 3.29 -4.04 10.33
N ASP A 62 2.54 -4.16 11.41
CA ASP A 62 1.30 -4.94 11.48
C ASP A 62 0.14 -4.31 10.67
N ALA A 63 0.22 -3.00 10.38
CA ALA A 63 -0.71 -2.34 9.47
C ALA A 63 -0.45 -2.74 8.01
N LEU A 64 0.81 -2.86 7.60
CA LEU A 64 1.17 -3.32 6.25
C LEU A 64 0.71 -4.76 6.00
N ASP A 65 0.86 -5.61 7.01
CA ASP A 65 0.33 -6.98 7.01
C ASP A 65 -1.19 -7.00 6.80
N ALA A 66 -1.91 -6.16 7.55
CA ALA A 66 -3.37 -6.07 7.46
C ALA A 66 -3.84 -5.56 6.09
N ILE A 67 -3.14 -4.58 5.50
CA ILE A 67 -3.47 -4.08 4.16
C ILE A 67 -3.31 -5.19 3.12
N ALA A 68 -2.25 -6.00 3.22
CA ALA A 68 -2.03 -7.12 2.32
C ALA A 68 -3.10 -8.21 2.47
N GLU A 69 -3.48 -8.57 3.71
CA GLU A 69 -4.56 -9.52 3.97
C GLU A 69 -5.90 -9.05 3.39
N GLU A 70 -6.26 -7.78 3.60
CA GLU A 70 -7.49 -7.20 3.04
C GLU A 70 -7.48 -7.21 1.50
N ALA A 71 -6.34 -6.94 0.87
CA ALA A 71 -6.21 -6.99 -0.58
C ALA A 71 -6.38 -8.42 -1.15
N MET A 72 -5.89 -9.44 -0.42
CA MET A 72 -6.12 -10.84 -0.79
C MET A 72 -7.59 -11.23 -0.67
N LEU A 73 -8.27 -10.81 0.40
CA LEU A 73 -9.69 -11.09 0.62
C LEU A 73 -10.58 -10.49 -0.47
N LYS A 74 -10.21 -9.31 -1.00
CA LYS A 74 -10.94 -8.64 -2.08
C LYS A 74 -10.65 -9.22 -3.48
N ASP A 75 -9.78 -10.22 -3.62
CA ASP A 75 -9.37 -10.88 -4.89
C ASP A 75 -8.99 -9.89 -6.01
N THR A 76 -8.44 -8.75 -5.63
CA THR A 76 -8.03 -7.67 -6.55
C THR A 76 -6.52 -7.64 -6.79
N GLY A 77 -5.77 -8.47 -6.05
CA GLY A 77 -4.31 -8.52 -6.09
C GLY A 77 -3.67 -7.15 -5.81
N ALA A 78 -2.54 -6.88 -6.46
CA ALA A 78 -1.79 -5.63 -6.27
C ALA A 78 -2.57 -4.34 -6.60
N ARG A 79 -3.64 -4.42 -7.41
CA ARG A 79 -4.48 -3.26 -7.72
C ARG A 79 -5.32 -2.82 -6.53
N GLY A 80 -5.75 -3.76 -5.68
CA GLY A 80 -6.55 -3.48 -4.49
C GLY A 80 -5.81 -2.67 -3.42
N LEU A 81 -4.49 -2.83 -3.34
CA LEU A 81 -3.65 -2.14 -2.36
C LEU A 81 -3.82 -0.62 -2.39
N ARG A 82 -3.91 -0.04 -3.59
CA ARG A 82 -4.08 1.40 -3.75
C ARG A 82 -5.46 1.85 -3.27
N SER A 83 -6.51 1.12 -3.62
CA SER A 83 -7.88 1.45 -3.21
C SER A 83 -8.06 1.40 -1.70
N ILE A 84 -7.46 0.40 -1.03
CA ILE A 84 -7.49 0.28 0.42
C ILE A 84 -6.82 1.49 1.08
N LEU A 85 -5.61 1.86 0.62
CA LEU A 85 -4.89 3.02 1.15
C LEU A 85 -5.61 4.34 0.87
N GLU A 86 -6.22 4.49 -0.31
CA GLU A 86 -6.98 5.68 -0.67
C GLU A 86 -8.19 5.85 0.23
N GLU A 87 -8.95 4.78 0.47
CA GLU A 87 -10.09 4.79 1.38
C GLU A 87 -9.67 5.14 2.81
N LEU A 88 -8.61 4.49 3.31
CA LEU A 88 -8.07 4.69 4.65
C LEU A 88 -7.56 6.11 4.91
N LEU A 89 -6.90 6.72 3.93
CA LEU A 89 -6.25 8.02 4.09
C LEU A 89 -7.15 9.18 3.63
N LYS A 90 -8.30 8.90 3.02
CA LYS A 90 -9.18 9.91 2.43
C LYS A 90 -9.56 11.02 3.41
N ASP A 91 -10.04 10.63 4.58
CA ASP A 91 -10.53 11.58 5.58
C ASP A 91 -9.38 12.38 6.19
N VAL A 92 -8.27 11.69 6.50
CA VAL A 92 -7.04 12.34 7.00
C VAL A 92 -6.49 13.35 5.99
N MET A 93 -6.50 13.04 4.70
CA MET A 93 -6.06 13.95 3.64
C MET A 93 -6.96 15.19 3.53
N PHE A 94 -8.24 15.09 3.87
CA PHE A 94 -9.16 16.22 3.93
C PHE A 94 -8.94 17.08 5.18
N GLU A 95 -8.62 16.46 6.33
CA GLU A 95 -8.42 17.15 7.59
C GLU A 95 -7.08 17.89 7.71
N ILE A 96 -6.00 17.33 7.15
CA ILE A 96 -4.64 17.88 7.25
C ILE A 96 -4.56 19.36 6.83
N PRO A 97 -5.09 19.78 5.66
CA PRO A 97 -5.06 21.18 5.24
C PRO A 97 -5.77 22.13 6.20
N SER A 98 -6.79 21.63 6.91
CA SER A 98 -7.62 22.42 7.83
C SER A 98 -7.04 22.49 9.24
N THR A 99 -6.29 21.47 9.66
CA THR A 99 -5.80 21.32 11.02
C THR A 99 -4.39 21.91 11.19
N LYS A 100 -4.31 23.07 11.84
CA LYS A 100 -3.02 23.70 12.14
C LYS A 100 -2.22 22.85 13.13
N GLN A 101 -0.97 22.52 12.77
CA GLN A 101 0.06 21.83 13.59
C GLN A 101 0.08 20.29 13.53
N VAL A 102 -0.55 19.65 12.53
CA VAL A 102 -0.28 18.23 12.27
C VAL A 102 1.20 18.05 11.92
N LYS A 103 1.85 17.06 12.52
CA LYS A 103 3.26 16.75 12.26
C LYS A 103 3.46 15.32 11.80
N LYS A 104 2.71 14.37 12.37
CA LYS A 104 2.81 12.96 11.99
C LYS A 104 1.43 12.34 11.90
N VAL A 105 1.27 11.39 10.98
CA VAL A 105 0.12 10.50 10.87
C VAL A 105 0.65 9.08 10.96
N ILE A 106 0.06 8.27 11.82
CA ILE A 106 0.46 6.88 12.02
C ILE A 106 -0.71 5.98 11.67
N VAL A 107 -0.51 5.17 10.63
CA VAL A 107 -1.44 4.13 10.22
C VAL A 107 -1.20 2.89 11.07
N THR A 108 -2.23 2.47 11.79
CA THR A 108 -2.21 1.32 12.69
C THR A 108 -2.98 0.15 12.09
N LYS A 109 -2.71 -1.06 12.60
CA LYS A 109 -3.51 -2.24 12.22
C LYS A 109 -5.01 -2.04 12.45
N GLU A 110 -5.40 -1.39 13.55
CA GLU A 110 -6.81 -1.15 13.87
C GLU A 110 -7.48 -0.23 12.86
N SER A 111 -6.80 0.83 12.42
CA SER A 111 -7.33 1.72 11.38
C SER A 111 -7.53 1.04 10.03
N VAL A 112 -6.76 -0.01 9.73
CA VAL A 112 -6.92 -0.78 8.49
C VAL A 112 -8.10 -1.74 8.57
N LEU A 113 -8.26 -2.42 9.71
CA LEU A 113 -9.27 -3.46 9.89
C LEU A 113 -10.66 -2.90 10.23
N ASN A 114 -10.73 -1.69 10.74
CA ASN A 114 -11.98 -1.07 11.16
C ASN A 114 -12.14 0.31 10.55
N SER A 115 -13.13 0.45 9.65
CA SER A 115 -13.44 1.69 8.96
C SER A 115 -13.86 2.83 9.90
N ASP A 116 -14.31 2.52 11.12
CA ASP A 116 -14.66 3.54 12.13
C ASP A 116 -13.45 4.07 12.92
N VAL A 117 -12.26 3.47 12.72
CA VAL A 117 -11.03 3.85 13.43
C VAL A 117 -10.12 4.64 12.49
N GLU A 118 -9.99 5.93 12.74
CA GLU A 118 -9.13 6.79 11.94
C GLU A 118 -7.64 6.57 12.26
N PRO A 119 -6.73 6.80 11.29
CA PRO A 119 -5.30 6.86 11.54
C PRO A 119 -4.94 7.90 12.61
N LEU A 120 -3.90 7.62 13.40
CA LEU A 120 -3.54 8.44 14.55
C LEU A 120 -2.81 9.71 14.11
N ILE A 121 -3.44 10.87 14.36
CA ILE A 121 -2.90 12.19 14.03
C ILE A 121 -2.15 12.78 15.23
N LEU A 122 -0.85 13.01 15.08
CA LEU A 122 -0.01 13.64 16.10
C LEU A 122 0.28 15.09 15.76
N THR A 123 -0.08 15.98 16.68
CA THR A 123 0.21 17.42 16.59
C THR A 123 1.50 17.77 17.31
N GLY A 124 2.10 18.92 17.00
CA GLY A 124 3.46 19.32 17.43
C GLY A 124 3.81 19.20 18.93
N ARG A 125 2.84 19.16 19.84
CA ARG A 125 3.08 18.90 21.29
C ARG A 125 3.25 17.42 21.63
N HIS A 126 2.75 16.51 20.80
CA HIS A 126 2.77 15.06 21.01
C HIS A 126 3.62 14.28 19.99
N ALA A 127 4.13 14.95 18.95
CA ALA A 127 4.93 14.33 17.88
C ALA A 127 6.30 13.76 18.33
N ASN A 128 6.78 14.17 19.51
CA ASN A 128 8.04 13.70 20.10
C ASN A 128 7.86 12.56 21.12
N LYS A 129 6.64 12.04 21.32
CA LYS A 129 6.47 10.87 22.20
C LYS A 129 7.07 9.62 21.54
N PRO A 130 7.79 8.77 22.30
CA PRO A 130 8.24 7.48 21.80
C PRO A 130 7.02 6.61 21.44
N TRP A 131 7.04 6.02 20.25
CA TRP A 131 5.98 5.12 19.78
C TRP A 131 6.17 3.71 20.34
N SER A 132 5.09 3.03 20.69
CA SER A 132 5.13 1.73 21.37
C SER A 132 5.35 0.54 20.45
N LYS A 133 5.13 0.69 19.13
CA LYS A 133 5.23 -0.38 18.13
C LYS A 133 6.32 -0.10 17.09
N GLU A 134 6.73 -1.15 16.37
CA GLU A 134 7.66 -1.03 15.25
C GLU A 134 7.00 -0.28 14.08
N LEU A 135 7.59 0.85 13.72
CA LEU A 135 7.22 1.61 12.54
C LEU A 135 8.03 1.15 11.34
N TYR A 136 7.40 1.12 10.19
CA TYR A 136 8.06 0.97 8.91
C TYR A 136 8.84 2.26 8.60
N GLU A 137 10.16 2.17 8.66
CA GLU A 137 11.04 3.25 8.24
C GLU A 137 11.18 3.19 6.72
N ILE A 138 10.64 4.22 6.04
CA ILE A 138 10.92 4.46 4.64
C ILE A 138 12.36 4.95 4.59
N ASN A 139 13.30 4.01 4.53
CA ASN A 139 14.72 4.33 4.50
C ASN A 139 14.98 5.38 3.42
N SER A 140 15.55 6.48 3.89
CA SER A 140 16.04 7.59 3.10
C SER A 140 17.26 7.12 2.32
N GLN A 141 17.02 6.53 1.15
CA GLN A 141 18.04 6.32 0.13
C GLN A 141 17.49 6.92 -1.16
N SER A 142 17.34 8.25 -1.15
CA SER A 142 17.55 9.03 -2.36
C SER A 142 19.06 9.25 -2.46
N THR A 143 19.72 8.47 -3.29
CA THR A 143 20.95 8.86 -3.99
C THR A 143 20.82 8.39 -5.42
#